data_AF-A0A223SDD0-F1
#
_entry.id   AF-A0A223SDD0-F1
#
_cell.length_a   1.000
_cell.length_b   1.000
_cell.length_c   1.000
_cell.angle_alpha   90.00
_cell.angle_beta   90.00
_cell.angle_gamma   90.00
#
_symmetry.space_group_name_H-M   'P 1'
#
loop_
_entity.id
_entity.type
_entity.pdbx_description
1 polymer ?
#
loop_
_entity_poly.entity_id
_entity_poly.type
_entity_poly.pdbx_seq_one_letter_code
_entity_poly.pdbx_strand_id
1 'polypeptide(L)'
;MPNMPHWGGGPPPFFPAIGAAVFFLLFLLALAAFLFMARRGGGRPPWARSAPEPPETDAKRTLADRFARGDLTVEEFMERASVLNWTPGTDTTDGDGKNGRNGKR
;
A
#
# COMPACT_ATOMS: atom_id res chain seq x y z
N MET A 1 5.72 -56.58 -40.71
CA MET A 1 6.29 -55.30 -40.23
C MET A 1 5.26 -54.67 -39.29
N PRO A 2 5.54 -54.47 -37.99
CA PRO A 2 4.58 -53.84 -37.09
C PRO A 2 4.51 -52.33 -37.38
N ASN A 3 3.30 -51.83 -37.58
CA ASN A 3 3.01 -50.40 -37.75
C ASN A 3 3.08 -49.72 -36.37
N MET A 4 4.13 -48.94 -36.10
CA MET A 4 4.24 -48.17 -34.87
C MET A 4 3.33 -46.93 -34.94
N PRO A 5 2.45 -46.69 -33.95
CA PRO A 5 1.65 -45.47 -33.93
C PRO A 5 2.56 -44.25 -33.71
N HIS A 6 2.61 -43.38 -34.70
CA HIS A 6 3.36 -42.13 -34.66
C HIS A 6 2.64 -41.10 -33.77
N TRP A 7 2.79 -41.21 -32.45
CA TRP A 7 2.40 -40.16 -31.49
C TRP A 7 3.36 -38.96 -31.56
N GLY A 8 3.72 -38.52 -32.77
CA GLY A 8 4.68 -37.47 -33.05
C GLY A 8 4.02 -36.25 -33.69
N GLY A 9 2.93 -35.77 -33.11
CA GLY A 9 2.38 -34.46 -33.43
C GLY A 9 3.00 -33.42 -32.51
N GLY A 10 4.17 -32.89 -32.86
CA GLY A 10 4.74 -31.74 -32.15
C GLY A 10 3.74 -30.57 -32.13
N PRO A 11 3.83 -29.66 -31.14
CA PRO A 11 2.92 -28.53 -31.04
C PRO A 11 2.88 -27.79 -32.39
N PRO A 12 1.69 -27.43 -32.89
CA PRO A 12 1.56 -26.73 -34.16
C PRO A 12 2.49 -25.51 -34.24
N PRO A 13 3.03 -25.13 -35.40
CA PRO A 13 4.06 -24.10 -35.52
C PRO A 13 3.65 -22.70 -35.04
N PHE A 14 2.34 -22.46 -34.85
CA PHE A 14 1.76 -21.22 -34.33
C PHE A 14 1.57 -21.22 -32.80
N PHE A 15 1.71 -22.37 -32.13
CA PHE A 15 1.59 -22.48 -30.66
C PHE A 15 2.56 -21.57 -29.88
N PRO A 16 3.84 -21.42 -30.30
CA PRO A 16 4.78 -20.51 -29.63
C PRO A 16 4.39 -19.04 -29.77
N ALA A 17 3.84 -18.65 -30.94
CA ALA A 17 3.42 -17.28 -31.20
C ALA A 17 2.20 -16.90 -30.35
N ILE A 18 1.23 -17.81 -30.20
CA ILE A 18 0.07 -17.61 -29.34
C ILE A 18 0.51 -17.52 -27.87
N GLY A 19 1.42 -18.40 -27.43
CA GLY A 19 1.97 -18.36 -26.08
C GLY A 19 2.69 -17.04 -25.78
N ALA A 20 3.52 -16.57 -26.70
CA ALA A 20 4.22 -15.29 -26.59
C ALA A 20 3.25 -14.10 -26.54
N ALA A 21 2.21 -14.11 -27.38
CA ALA A 21 1.20 -13.04 -27.41
C ALA A 21 0.40 -12.99 -26.09
N VAL A 22 -0.02 -14.14 -25.56
CA VAL A 22 -0.73 -14.21 -24.27
C VAL A 22 0.18 -13.77 -23.12
N PHE A 23 1.44 -14.22 -23.11
CA PHE A 23 2.41 -13.79 -22.10
C PHE A 23 2.62 -12.28 -22.13
N PHE A 24 2.78 -11.69 -23.32
CA PHE A 24 2.98 -10.25 -23.49
C PHE A 24 1.75 -9.45 -23.04
N LEU A 25 0.55 -9.93 -23.35
CA LEU A 25 -0.71 -9.34 -22.90
C LEU A 25 -0.82 -9.38 -21.36
N LEU A 26 -0.53 -10.52 -20.75
CA LEU A 26 -0.54 -10.68 -19.29
C LEU A 26 0.51 -9.78 -18.62
N PHE A 27 1.70 -9.68 -19.21
CA PHE A 27 2.76 -8.81 -18.73
C PHE A 27 2.34 -7.33 -18.76
N LEU A 28 1.76 -6.86 -19.87
CA LEU A 28 1.23 -5.51 -19.98
C LEU A 28 0.11 -5.24 -18.96
N LEU A 29 -0.78 -6.20 -18.75
CA LEU A 29 -1.86 -6.08 -17.78
C LEU A 29 -1.33 -5.99 -16.34
N ALA A 30 -0.35 -6.82 -16.00
CA ALA A 30 0.32 -6.79 -14.69
C ALA A 30 1.06 -5.46 -14.48
N LEU A 31 1.77 -4.97 -15.50
CA LEU A 31 2.47 -3.68 -15.44
C LEU A 31 1.48 -2.52 -15.28
N ALA A 32 0.37 -2.53 -16.01
CA ALA A 32 -0.69 -1.53 -15.89
C ALA A 32 -1.32 -1.55 -14.48
N ALA A 33 -1.62 -2.74 -13.94
CA ALA A 33 -2.13 -2.89 -12.58
C ALA A 33 -1.11 -2.39 -11.54
N PHE A 34 0.17 -2.71 -11.71
CA PHE A 34 1.24 -2.23 -10.84
C PHE A 34 1.35 -0.71 -10.87
N LEU A 35 1.37 -0.10 -12.05
CA LEU A 35 1.42 1.36 -12.21
C LEU A 35 0.16 2.05 -11.68
N PHE A 36 -1.01 1.43 -11.87
CA PHE A 36 -2.27 1.92 -11.32
C PHE A 36 -2.27 1.90 -9.80
N MET A 37 -1.78 0.82 -9.19
CA MET A 37 -1.63 0.68 -7.74
C MET A 37 -0.60 1.68 -7.19
N ALA A 38 0.54 1.83 -7.88
CA ALA A 38 1.59 2.77 -7.51
C ALA A 38 1.12 4.23 -7.61
N ARG A 39 0.31 4.57 -8.62
CA ARG A 39 -0.27 5.91 -8.79
C ARG A 39 -1.37 6.23 -7.79
N ARG A 40 -2.09 5.23 -7.27
CA ARG A 40 -3.19 5.44 -6.32
C ARG A 40 -2.74 5.67 -4.87
N GLY A 41 -1.44 5.61 -4.58
CA GLY A 41 -0.91 5.92 -3.26
C GLY A 41 -1.24 4.85 -2.21
N GLY A 42 -0.28 3.99 -1.93
CA GLY A 42 -0.14 3.39 -0.60
C GLY A 42 -1.17 2.33 -0.17
N GLY A 43 -1.90 1.71 -1.09
CA GLY A 43 -2.70 0.52 -0.78
C GLY A 43 -1.81 -0.64 -0.37
N ARG A 44 -1.50 -0.74 0.93
CA ARG A 44 -0.80 -1.89 1.53
C ARG A 44 -1.52 -3.17 1.07
N PRO A 45 -0.82 -4.15 0.48
CA PRO A 45 -1.46 -5.38 0.07
C PRO A 45 -2.09 -6.08 1.28
N PRO A 46 -3.25 -6.76 1.14
CA PRO A 46 -3.95 -7.38 2.26
C PRO A 46 -3.14 -8.50 2.95
N TRP A 47 -2.07 -9.01 2.31
CA TRP A 47 -1.13 -9.96 2.90
C TRP A 47 0.09 -9.29 3.57
N ALA A 48 0.33 -8.00 3.32
CA ALA A 48 1.27 -7.23 4.10
C ALA A 48 0.59 -6.97 5.45
N ARG A 49 0.85 -7.86 6.42
CA ARG A 49 0.54 -7.62 7.84
C ARG A 49 0.88 -6.16 8.12
N SER A 50 -0.12 -5.38 8.55
CA SER A 50 0.10 -4.00 9.00
C SER A 50 1.39 -4.00 9.79
N ALA A 51 2.43 -3.30 9.31
CA ALA A 51 3.60 -3.10 10.13
C ALA A 51 3.08 -2.61 11.48
N PRO A 52 3.55 -3.18 12.62
CA PRO A 52 3.07 -2.80 13.93
C PRO A 52 3.00 -1.29 13.96
N GLU A 53 1.81 -0.75 14.16
CA GLU A 53 1.65 0.68 14.29
C GLU A 53 2.60 1.10 15.41
N PRO A 54 3.34 2.21 15.27
CA PRO A 54 4.22 2.65 16.34
C PRO A 54 3.41 2.67 17.64
N PRO A 55 3.92 2.09 18.75
CA PRO A 55 3.17 2.00 20.00
C PRO A 55 2.71 3.38 20.49
N GLU A 56 3.39 4.43 20.04
CA GLU A 56 3.02 5.83 20.26
C GLU A 56 1.67 6.21 19.63
N THR A 57 1.34 5.72 18.43
CA THR A 57 0.08 6.05 17.76
C THR A 57 -1.12 5.41 18.44
N ASP A 58 -0.98 4.15 18.87
CA ASP A 58 -1.99 3.44 19.67
C ASP A 58 -2.20 4.12 21.04
N ALA A 59 -1.12 4.58 21.66
CA ALA A 59 -1.17 5.33 22.91
C ALA A 59 -1.91 6.67 22.76
N LYS A 60 -1.62 7.44 21.69
CA LYS A 60 -2.33 8.70 21.37
C LYS A 60 -3.83 8.46 21.18
N ARG A 61 -4.20 7.42 20.44
CA ARG A 61 -5.60 7.05 20.17
C ARG A 61 -6.36 6.71 21.45
N THR A 62 -5.75 5.93 22.33
CA THR A 62 -6.33 5.57 23.63
C THR A 62 -6.50 6.79 24.53
N LEU A 63 -5.54 7.72 24.51
CA LEU A 63 -5.59 8.95 25.29
C LEU A 63 -6.72 9.88 24.81
N ALA A 64 -6.84 10.07 23.50
CA ALA A 64 -7.91 10.85 22.88
C ALA A 64 -9.30 10.29 23.18
N ASP A 65 -9.46 8.97 23.08
CA ASP A 65 -10.74 8.30 23.30
C ASP A 65 -11.22 8.41 24.76
N ARG A 66 -10.29 8.38 25.72
CA ARG A 66 -10.60 8.59 27.15
C ARG A 66 -10.95 10.04 27.46
N PHE A 67 -10.23 11.00 26.86
CA PHE A 67 -10.57 12.41 26.98
C PHE A 67 -11.95 12.70 26.39
N ALA A 68 -12.28 12.14 25.23
CA ALA A 68 -13.59 12.29 24.59
C ALA A 68 -14.74 11.67 25.41
N ARG A 69 -14.48 10.56 26.12
CA ARG A 69 -15.44 9.98 27.06
C ARG A 69 -15.60 10.76 28.36
N GLY A 70 -14.73 11.71 28.64
CA GLY A 70 -14.69 12.42 29.93
C GLY A 70 -14.09 11.60 31.07
N ASP A 71 -13.47 10.44 30.75
CA ASP A 71 -12.77 9.59 31.71
C ASP A 71 -11.42 10.19 32.14
N LEU A 72 -11.00 11.29 31.50
CA LEU A 72 -9.72 11.95 31.72
C LEU A 72 -9.91 13.48 31.76
N THR A 73 -9.31 14.15 32.74
CA THR A 73 -9.36 15.61 32.83
C THR A 73 -8.39 16.27 31.85
N VAL A 74 -8.58 17.57 31.58
CA VAL A 74 -7.72 18.35 30.67
C VAL A 74 -6.27 18.36 31.16
N GLU A 75 -6.04 18.51 32.47
CA GLU A 75 -4.70 18.54 33.05
C GLU A 75 -3.96 17.22 32.82
N GLU A 76 -4.61 16.09 33.11
CA GLU A 76 -4.05 14.75 32.92
C GLU A 76 -3.83 14.41 31.44
N PHE A 77 -4.70 14.91 30.54
CA PHE A 77 -4.51 14.79 29.10
C PHE A 77 -3.25 15.51 28.64
N MET A 78 -3.04 16.75 29.09
CA MET A 78 -1.88 17.56 28.72
C MET A 78 -0.57 16.99 29.27
N GLU A 79 -0.56 16.51 30.51
CA GLU A 79 0.59 15.82 31.10
C GLU A 79 0.99 14.60 30.26
N ARG A 80 0.03 13.73 29.94
CA ARG A 80 0.27 12.49 29.18
C ARG A 80 0.60 12.75 27.71
N ALA A 81 0.01 13.78 27.11
CA ALA A 81 0.35 14.22 25.76
C ALA A 81 1.80 14.72 25.69
N SER A 82 2.27 15.45 26.71
CA SER A 82 3.65 15.94 26.77
C SER A 82 4.68 14.82 26.88
N VAL A 83 4.39 13.78 27.69
CA VAL A 83 5.23 12.58 27.82
C VAL A 83 5.36 11.85 26.48
N LEU A 84 4.31 11.89 25.67
CA LEU A 84 4.25 11.27 24.35
C LEU A 84 4.73 12.19 23.22
N ASN A 85 5.33 13.35 23.55
CA ASN A 85 5.71 14.43 22.62
C ASN A 85 4.60 14.73 21.60
N TRP A 86 3.35 14.68 22.06
CA TRP A 86 2.18 14.89 21.24
C TRP A 86 1.62 16.27 21.51
N THR A 87 1.53 17.09 20.47
CA THR A 87 0.89 18.39 20.50
C THR A 87 -0.50 18.27 19.86
N PRO A 88 -1.58 18.30 20.65
CA PRO A 88 -2.94 18.24 20.11
C PRO A 88 -3.16 19.40 19.14
N GLY A 89 -3.51 19.11 17.89
CA GLY A 89 -3.76 20.10 16.85
C GLY A 89 -2.69 20.24 15.76
N THR A 90 -1.57 19.51 15.82
CA THR A 90 -0.57 19.46 14.72
C THR A 90 -0.85 18.37 13.69
N ASP A 91 -1.79 17.47 13.97
CA ASP A 91 -2.04 16.23 13.21
C ASP A 91 -2.73 16.47 11.85
N THR A 92 -3.11 17.72 11.55
CA THR A 92 -3.83 18.09 10.32
C THR A 92 -2.93 18.49 9.16
N THR A 93 -1.62 18.68 9.37
CA THR A 93 -0.78 19.37 8.37
C THR A 93 0.67 18.84 8.26
N ASP A 94 0.89 17.53 8.27
CA ASP A 94 2.18 16.94 7.84
C ASP A 94 2.14 16.41 6.39
N GLY A 95 1.16 16.87 5.59
CA GLY A 95 0.98 16.50 4.18
C GLY A 95 0.90 17.66 3.19
N ASP A 96 0.81 18.92 3.62
CA ASP A 96 0.48 20.06 2.72
C ASP A 96 1.54 21.17 2.72
N GLY A 97 2.82 20.78 2.72
CA GLY A 97 3.96 21.71 2.69
C GLY A 97 4.93 21.52 1.52
N LYS A 98 4.71 20.53 0.64
CA LYS A 98 5.66 20.14 -0.41
C LYS A 98 5.11 20.25 -1.83
N ASN A 99 4.32 21.28 -2.16
CA ASN A 99 4.05 21.57 -3.57
C ASN A 99 3.92 23.07 -3.84
N GLY A 100 4.83 23.62 -4.64
CA GLY A 100 4.61 24.91 -5.32
C GLY A 100 5.67 26.01 -5.17
N ARG A 101 6.76 25.81 -4.42
CA ARG A 101 7.92 26.74 -4.46
C ARG A 101 9.03 26.22 -5.38
N ASN A 102 8.73 26.13 -6.67
CA ASN A 102 9.73 25.97 -7.74
C ASN A 102 9.15 26.62 -9.00
N GLY A 103 9.73 27.63 -9.64
CA GLY A 103 10.93 28.41 -9.41
C GLY A 103 10.78 29.68 -10.26
N LYS A 104 11.31 30.80 -9.76
CA LYS A 104 11.59 32.01 -10.55
C LYS A 104 12.61 31.68 -11.64
N ARG A 105 12.30 31.98 -12.90
CA ARG A 105 13.09 32.82 -13.82
C ARG A 105 12.44 32.88 -15.18
#